data_AF-A0A8X6SQQ5-F1
#
_entry.id   AF-A0A8X6SQQ5-F1
#
_cell.length_a   1.000
_cell.length_b   1.000
_cell.length_c   1.000
_cell.angle_alpha   90.00
_cell.angle_beta   90.00
_cell.angle_gamma   90.00
#
_symmetry.space_group_name_H-M   'P 1'
#
loop_
_entity.id
_entity.type
_entity.pdbx_description
1 polymer ?
#
loop_
_entity_poly.entity_id
_entity_poly.type
_entity_poly.pdbx_seq_one_letter_code
_entity_poly.pdbx_strand_id
1 'polypeptide(L)'
;MFKYVIPKITNLFFAVNQLNYARWCVKYLDNLNKVDETHPGLKNDFMNGCFGIKRTDKPFSSIPIDLTLDQTINAEAARCLRGIAHFTDSLAAGQRWTKIHSIRANIISHVFDICGLKQLQDASADLQPNRIKIYGKQL
;
A
#
# COMPACT_ATOMS: atom_id res chain seq x y z
N MET A 1 3.27 -15.66 8.79
CA MET A 1 4.11 -14.58 8.25
C MET A 1 3.68 -13.20 8.77
N PHE A 2 2.43 -12.76 8.52
CA PHE A 2 1.95 -11.39 8.85
C PHE A 2 1.95 -11.03 10.34
N LYS A 3 1.63 -11.97 11.23
CA LYS A 3 1.68 -11.76 12.70
C LYS A 3 3.06 -11.32 13.23
N TYR A 4 4.14 -11.59 12.49
CA TYR A 4 5.50 -11.20 12.85
C TYR A 4 5.93 -9.86 12.24
N VAL A 5 5.25 -9.41 11.17
CA VAL A 5 5.57 -8.19 10.44
C VAL A 5 4.78 -7.00 11.00
N ILE A 6 3.50 -7.20 11.33
CA ILE A 6 2.63 -6.15 11.90
C ILE A 6 3.29 -5.46 13.11
N PRO A 7 3.85 -6.15 14.12
CA PRO A 7 4.47 -5.49 15.26
C PRO A 7 5.64 -4.57 14.89
N LYS A 8 6.46 -4.99 13.90
CA LYS A 8 7.60 -4.19 13.42
C LYS A 8 7.15 -2.90 12.73
N ILE A 9 6.09 -2.99 11.91
CA ILE A 9 5.50 -1.84 11.22
C ILE A 9 4.76 -0.92 12.20
N THR A 10 4.09 -1.47 13.22
CA THR A 10 3.43 -0.68 14.27
C THR A 10 4.41 0.29 14.94
N ASN A 11 5.63 -0.19 15.27
CA ASN A 11 6.67 0.65 15.86
C ASN A 11 7.07 1.81 14.95
N LEU A 12 7.13 1.56 13.64
CA LEU A 12 7.40 2.61 12.66
C LEU A 12 6.30 3.68 12.69
N PHE A 13 5.02 3.28 12.72
CA PHE A 13 3.91 4.23 12.77
C PHE A 13 3.90 5.06 14.05
N PHE A 14 4.31 4.50 15.18
CA PHE A 14 4.55 5.29 16.39
C PHE A 14 5.69 6.31 16.18
N ALA A 15 6.82 5.90 15.60
CA ALA A 15 7.97 6.76 15.36
C ALA A 15 7.68 7.93 14.41
N VAL A 16 6.81 7.73 13.40
CA VAL A 16 6.45 8.78 12.42
C VAL A 16 5.18 9.56 12.78
N ASN A 17 4.73 9.49 14.05
CA ASN A 17 3.52 10.17 14.55
C ASN A 17 2.24 9.83 13.76
N GLN A 18 2.11 8.58 13.31
CA GLN A 18 0.94 8.06 12.61
C GLN A 18 0.06 7.25 13.58
N LEU A 19 -0.42 7.91 14.64
CA LEU A 19 -1.12 7.28 15.77
C LEU A 19 -2.35 6.46 15.37
N ASN A 20 -3.11 6.91 14.36
CA ASN A 20 -4.27 6.17 13.87
C ASN A 20 -3.86 4.81 13.28
N TYR A 21 -2.82 4.80 12.44
CA TYR A 21 -2.30 3.57 11.87
C TYR A 21 -1.72 2.66 12.94
N ALA A 22 -0.93 3.22 13.88
CA ALA A 22 -0.38 2.46 14.99
C ALA A 22 -1.47 1.78 15.84
N ARG A 23 -2.55 2.50 16.18
CA ARG A 23 -3.71 1.96 16.91
C ARG A 23 -4.35 0.79 16.18
N TRP A 24 -4.63 0.95 14.88
CA TRP A 24 -5.27 -0.11 14.10
C TRP A 24 -4.35 -1.32 13.91
N CYS A 25 -3.04 -1.11 13.72
CA CYS A 25 -2.09 -2.22 13.60
C CYS A 25 -2.06 -3.09 14.87
N VAL A 26 -2.12 -2.49 16.07
CA VAL A 26 -2.24 -3.25 17.34
C VAL A 26 -3.52 -4.07 17.36
N LYS A 27 -4.66 -3.50 16.95
CA LYS A 27 -5.94 -4.22 16.89
C LYS A 27 -5.89 -5.37 15.87
N TYR A 28 -5.29 -5.14 14.70
CA TYR A 28 -5.11 -6.17 13.69
C TYR A 28 -4.24 -7.32 14.18
N LEU A 29 -3.17 -7.04 14.94
CA LEU A 29 -2.33 -8.06 15.54
C LEU A 29 -3.11 -8.95 16.51
N ASP A 30 -3.92 -8.35 17.38
CA ASP A 30 -4.80 -9.08 18.31
C ASP A 30 -5.77 -10.02 17.55
N ASN A 31 -6.41 -9.50 16.51
CA ASN A 31 -7.31 -10.30 15.67
C ASN A 31 -6.58 -11.46 14.97
N LEU A 32 -5.38 -11.22 14.45
CA LEU A 32 -4.56 -12.25 13.80
C LEU A 32 -4.11 -13.35 14.76
N ASN A 33 -3.88 -13.02 16.04
CA ASN A 33 -3.52 -14.02 17.05
C ASN A 33 -4.71 -14.93 17.41
N LYS A 34 -5.94 -14.42 17.31
CA LYS A 34 -7.19 -15.15 17.60
C LYS A 34 -7.87 -15.70 16.33
N VAL A 35 -7.19 -15.66 15.19
CA VAL A 35 -7.81 -16.02 13.90
C VAL A 35 -8.21 -17.50 13.86
N ASP A 36 -7.38 -18.38 14.44
CA ASP A 36 -7.62 -19.82 14.45
C ASP A 36 -8.85 -20.17 15.33
N GLU A 37 -9.18 -19.35 16.33
CA GLU A 37 -10.35 -19.50 17.20
C GLU A 37 -11.61 -18.87 16.60
N THR A 38 -11.49 -17.66 16.05
CA THR A 38 -12.63 -16.87 15.58
C THR A 38 -13.08 -17.26 14.17
N HIS A 39 -12.16 -17.71 13.32
CA HIS A 39 -12.40 -18.03 11.91
C HIS A 39 -11.62 -19.30 11.52
N PRO A 40 -12.01 -20.48 12.03
CA PRO A 40 -11.33 -21.73 11.75
C PRO A 40 -11.29 -22.00 10.24
N GLY A 41 -10.15 -22.45 9.73
CA GLY A 41 -9.93 -22.71 8.30
C GLY A 41 -9.40 -21.51 7.50
N LEU A 42 -9.62 -20.26 7.96
CA LEU A 42 -9.19 -19.05 7.25
C LEU A 42 -7.68 -19.02 7.00
N LYS A 43 -6.89 -19.51 7.96
CA LYS A 43 -5.44 -19.63 7.82
C LYS A 43 -5.03 -20.61 6.72
N ASN A 44 -5.75 -21.72 6.56
CA ASN A 44 -5.47 -22.70 5.51
C ASN A 44 -5.85 -22.12 4.14
N ASP A 45 -7.03 -21.48 4.03
CA ASP A 45 -7.45 -20.80 2.81
C ASP A 45 -6.43 -19.76 2.38
N PHE A 46 -5.94 -18.97 3.35
CA PHE A 46 -4.91 -17.98 3.11
C PHE A 46 -3.59 -18.60 2.62
N MET A 47 -3.14 -19.69 3.25
CA MET A 47 -1.94 -20.42 2.80
C MET A 47 -2.12 -21.04 1.41
N ASN A 48 -3.34 -21.35 1.01
CA ASN A 48 -3.71 -21.84 -0.31
C ASN A 48 -3.86 -20.72 -1.36
N GLY A 49 -3.61 -19.46 -0.99
CA GLY A 49 -3.64 -18.31 -1.90
C GLY A 49 -4.96 -17.53 -1.92
N CYS A 50 -5.87 -17.77 -0.98
CA CYS A 50 -7.10 -16.98 -0.85
C CYS A 50 -6.82 -15.66 -0.12
N PHE A 51 -6.50 -14.60 -0.88
CA PHE A 51 -6.25 -13.25 -0.35
C PHE A 51 -7.48 -12.33 -0.39
N GLY A 52 -8.53 -12.71 -1.14
CA GLY A 52 -9.71 -11.88 -1.37
C GLY A 52 -10.88 -12.25 -0.45
N ILE A 53 -11.47 -11.25 0.19
CA ILE A 53 -12.68 -11.41 1.00
C ILE A 53 -13.89 -11.07 0.12
N LYS A 54 -14.78 -12.05 -0.11
CA LYS A 54 -16.07 -11.81 -0.76
C LYS A 54 -17.11 -11.51 0.31
N ARG A 55 -17.76 -10.35 0.20
CA ARG A 55 -18.96 -10.02 1.02
C ARG A 55 -20.27 -10.49 0.39
N THR A 56 -20.25 -10.79 -0.91
CA THR A 56 -21.41 -11.23 -1.68
C THR A 56 -20.97 -12.29 -2.71
N ASP A 57 -21.90 -13.12 -3.17
CA ASP A 57 -21.64 -14.16 -4.18
C ASP A 57 -21.47 -13.63 -5.61
N LYS A 58 -21.50 -12.31 -5.79
CA LYS A 58 -21.33 -11.69 -7.11
C LYS A 58 -19.91 -11.94 -7.66
N PRO A 59 -19.77 -12.13 -8.97
CA PRO A 59 -18.47 -12.11 -9.63
C PRO A 59 -17.70 -10.82 -9.29
N PHE A 60 -16.38 -10.91 -9.11
CA PHE A 60 -15.48 -9.78 -8.78
C PHE A 60 -15.72 -9.09 -7.42
N SER A 61 -16.48 -9.68 -6.50
CA SER A 61 -16.71 -9.14 -5.15
C SER A 61 -15.51 -9.27 -4.18
N SER A 62 -14.43 -9.95 -4.60
CA SER A 62 -13.21 -10.22 -3.83
C SER A 62 -12.21 -9.06 -3.78
N ILE A 63 -12.48 -7.95 -4.47
CA ILE A 63 -11.55 -6.81 -4.60
C ILE A 63 -12.05 -5.56 -3.84
N PRO A 64 -12.49 -5.68 -2.56
CA PRO A 64 -13.17 -4.59 -1.88
C PRO A 64 -12.26 -3.37 -1.65
N ILE A 65 -10.95 -3.57 -1.48
CA ILE A 65 -10.00 -2.47 -1.22
C ILE A 65 -9.81 -1.62 -2.48
N ASP A 66 -9.58 -2.26 -3.63
CA ASP A 66 -9.40 -1.59 -4.93
C ASP A 66 -10.67 -0.84 -5.32
N LEU A 67 -11.83 -1.51 -5.16
CA LEU A 67 -13.12 -0.88 -5.44
C LEU A 67 -13.41 0.31 -4.51
N THR A 68 -13.02 0.22 -3.23
CA THR A 68 -13.19 1.35 -2.29
C THR A 68 -12.26 2.51 -2.65
N LEU A 69 -11.01 2.22 -3.04
CA LEU A 69 -10.06 3.22 -3.50
C LEU A 69 -10.61 3.95 -4.74
N ASP A 70 -11.02 3.19 -5.76
CA ASP A 70 -11.59 3.71 -7.01
C ASP A 70 -12.84 4.55 -6.74
N GLN A 71 -13.76 4.05 -5.90
CA GLN A 71 -14.97 4.81 -5.54
C GLN A 71 -14.66 6.09 -4.76
N THR A 72 -13.63 6.09 -3.92
CA THR A 72 -13.21 7.29 -3.16
C THR A 72 -12.63 8.35 -4.11
N ILE A 73 -11.76 7.94 -5.03
CA ILE A 73 -11.19 8.82 -6.07
C ILE A 73 -12.31 9.39 -6.95
N ASN A 74 -13.23 8.54 -7.40
CA ASN A 74 -14.36 8.95 -8.22
C ASN A 74 -15.28 9.94 -7.49
N ALA A 75 -15.55 9.71 -6.20
CA ALA A 75 -16.37 10.60 -5.38
C ALA A 75 -15.68 11.95 -5.14
N GLU A 76 -14.37 11.96 -4.87
CA GLU A 76 -13.60 13.19 -4.69
C GLU A 76 -13.51 14.00 -5.98
N ALA A 77 -13.29 13.33 -7.11
CA ALA A 77 -13.28 13.95 -8.41
C ALA A 77 -14.66 14.50 -8.84
N ALA A 78 -15.75 13.81 -8.49
CA ALA A 78 -17.12 14.27 -8.74
C ALA A 78 -17.49 15.52 -7.92
N ARG A 79 -16.81 15.79 -6.79
CA ARG A 79 -17.00 17.03 -6.02
C ARG A 79 -16.42 18.26 -6.72
N CYS A 80 -15.45 18.08 -7.61
CA CYS A 80 -14.96 19.16 -8.46
C CYS A 80 -15.75 19.16 -9.77
N LEU A 81 -16.25 20.33 -10.19
CA LEU A 81 -16.99 20.58 -11.46
C LEU A 81 -16.26 20.13 -12.76
N ARG A 82 -15.05 19.60 -12.63
CA ARG A 82 -14.12 19.24 -13.72
C ARG A 82 -13.83 17.73 -13.81
N GLY A 83 -14.31 16.91 -12.87
CA GLY A 83 -14.11 15.46 -12.87
C GLY A 83 -12.66 15.00 -12.64
N ILE A 84 -12.37 13.72 -12.93
CA ILE A 84 -11.08 13.06 -12.68
C ILE A 84 -9.96 13.60 -13.59
N ALA A 85 -10.32 14.07 -14.79
CA ALA A 85 -9.36 14.53 -15.80
C ALA A 85 -8.48 15.70 -15.33
N HIS A 86 -8.91 16.47 -14.33
CA HIS A 86 -8.19 17.62 -13.80
C HIS A 86 -7.59 17.40 -12.40
N PHE A 87 -7.62 16.16 -11.88
CA PHE A 87 -7.02 15.84 -10.57
C PHE A 87 -5.49 16.06 -10.55
N THR A 88 -4.86 16.02 -11.72
CA THR A 88 -3.41 16.09 -11.94
C THR A 88 -2.87 17.49 -12.22
N ASP A 89 -3.73 18.50 -12.45
CA ASP A 89 -3.29 19.83 -12.93
C ASP A 89 -2.97 20.83 -11.82
N SER A 90 -2.81 20.37 -10.58
CA SER A 90 -2.35 21.26 -9.51
C SER A 90 -0.85 21.53 -9.67
N LEU A 91 -0.52 22.65 -10.32
CA LEU A 91 0.85 23.16 -10.43
C LEU A 91 1.53 23.22 -9.05
N ALA A 92 0.79 23.62 -8.02
CA ALA A 92 1.27 23.67 -6.65
C ALA A 92 1.60 22.27 -6.08
N ALA A 93 0.78 21.26 -6.39
CA ALA A 93 1.06 19.87 -6.00
C ALA A 93 2.29 19.33 -6.72
N GLY A 94 2.44 19.61 -8.03
CA GLY A 94 3.63 19.26 -8.80
C GLY A 94 4.90 19.90 -8.25
N GLN A 95 4.88 21.21 -8.00
CA GLN A 95 6.01 21.93 -7.38
C GLN A 95 6.36 21.37 -5.99
N ARG A 96 5.35 21.06 -5.17
CA ARG A 96 5.57 20.45 -3.86
C ARG A 96 6.22 19.08 -3.99
N TRP A 97 5.73 18.23 -4.90
CA TRP A 97 6.32 16.92 -5.18
C TRP A 97 7.78 17.04 -5.59
N THR A 98 8.11 17.86 -6.58
CA THR A 98 9.50 18.07 -7.04
C THR A 98 10.43 18.51 -5.93
N LYS A 99 9.97 19.41 -5.03
CA LYS A 99 10.79 19.88 -3.90
C LYS A 99 11.02 18.82 -2.83
N ILE A 100 10.02 18.00 -2.51
CA ILE A 100 10.09 17.09 -1.36
C ILE A 100 10.48 15.66 -1.73
N HIS A 101 10.42 15.28 -3.01
CA HIS A 101 10.53 13.89 -3.44
C HIS A 101 11.87 13.26 -3.03
N SER A 102 12.99 13.95 -3.29
CA SER A 102 14.33 13.47 -2.93
C SER A 102 14.50 13.29 -1.42
N ILE A 103 14.00 14.24 -0.63
CA ILE A 103 14.05 14.19 0.84
C ILE A 103 13.21 13.01 1.35
N ARG A 104 12.00 12.81 0.82
CA ARG A 104 11.16 11.66 1.18
C ARG A 104 11.83 10.33 0.83
N ALA A 105 12.44 10.23 -0.35
CA ALA A 105 13.17 9.03 -0.75
C ALA A 105 14.35 8.72 0.20
N ASN A 106 15.09 9.75 0.62
CA ASN A 106 16.18 9.61 1.58
C ASN A 106 15.70 9.15 2.96
N ILE A 107 14.63 9.77 3.49
CA ILE A 107 14.05 9.37 4.79
C ILE A 107 13.59 7.92 4.74
N ILE A 108 12.87 7.53 3.68
CA ILE A 108 12.38 6.16 3.50
C ILE A 108 13.55 5.18 3.42
N SER A 109 14.59 5.51 2.65
CA SER A 109 15.77 4.66 2.52
C SER A 109 16.50 4.49 3.85
N HIS A 110 16.66 5.57 4.62
CA HIS A 110 17.28 5.53 5.95
C HIS A 110 16.47 4.72 6.96
N VAL A 111 15.14 4.87 6.95
CA VAL A 111 14.24 4.06 7.80
C VAL A 111 14.32 2.58 7.44
N PHE A 112 14.33 2.23 6.15
CA PHE A 112 14.50 0.84 5.72
C PHE A 112 15.83 0.26 6.19
N ASP A 113 16.89 1.05 6.19
CA ASP A 113 18.22 0.66 6.69
C ASP A 113 18.18 0.36 8.20
N ILE A 114 17.67 1.29 9.01
CA ILE A 114 17.52 1.12 10.46
C ILE A 114 16.63 -0.09 10.80
N CYS A 115 15.60 -0.35 10.01
CA CYS A 115 14.71 -1.49 10.20
C CYS A 115 15.28 -2.83 9.69
N GLY A 116 16.45 -2.85 9.06
CA GLY A 116 17.04 -4.05 8.46
C GLY A 116 16.22 -4.59 7.28
N LEU A 117 15.49 -3.71 6.59
CA LEU A 117 14.59 -4.02 5.47
C LEU A 117 15.12 -3.51 4.13
N LYS A 118 16.28 -2.86 4.12
CA LYS A 118 16.92 -2.35 2.91
C LYS A 118 17.33 -3.52 2.01
N GLN A 119 16.83 -3.53 0.78
CA GLN A 119 17.28 -4.48 -0.24
C GLN A 119 18.48 -3.90 -0.98
N LEU A 120 19.41 -4.76 -1.40
CA LEU A 120 20.62 -4.40 -2.16
C LEU A 120 20.33 -3.93 -3.61
N GLN A 121 19.07 -3.92 -4.05
CA GLN A 121 18.72 -3.42 -5.37
C GLN A 121 18.69 -1.89 -5.38
N ASP A 122 19.82 -1.30 -5.72
CA ASP A 122 19.98 0.13 -6.03
C ASP A 122 19.43 0.51 -7.43
N ALA A 123 18.92 -0.46 -8.19
CA ALA A 123 18.27 -0.18 -9.46
C ALA A 123 16.77 0.05 -9.26
N SER A 124 16.30 1.27 -9.57
CA SER A 124 14.86 1.52 -9.79
C SER A 124 14.30 0.44 -10.72
N ALA A 125 13.10 -0.05 -10.46
CA ALA A 125 12.49 -1.14 -11.23
C ALA A 125 12.49 -0.89 -12.75
N ASP A 126 12.43 0.38 -13.17
CA ASP A 126 12.46 0.81 -14.58
C ASP A 126 13.85 0.66 -15.24
N LEU A 127 14.93 0.67 -14.45
CA LEU A 127 16.30 0.44 -14.90
C LEU A 127 16.66 -1.04 -15.00
N GLN A 128 15.71 -1.93 -14.68
CA GLN A 128 15.90 -3.37 -14.86
C GLN A 128 16.06 -3.68 -16.37
N PRO A 129 17.03 -4.51 -16.78
CA PRO A 129 17.29 -4.82 -18.19
C PRO A 129 16.06 -5.31 -18.96
N ASN A 130 15.16 -6.03 -18.27
CA ASN A 130 13.93 -6.53 -18.87
C ASN A 130 12.93 -5.38 -19.16
N ARG A 131 12.83 -4.38 -18.28
CA ARG A 131 11.93 -3.22 -18.46
C ARG A 131 12.43 -2.29 -19.56
N ILE A 132 13.73 -2.02 -19.60
CA ILE A 132 14.36 -1.24 -20.68
C ILE A 132 14.07 -1.86 -22.05
N LYS A 133 14.15 -3.19 -22.17
CA LYS A 133 13.81 -3.91 -23.41
C LYS A 133 12.35 -3.79 -23.81
N ILE A 134 11.43 -3.73 -22.85
CA ILE A 134 10.00 -3.56 -23.13
C ILE A 134 9.73 -2.15 -23.64
N TYR A 135 10.28 -1.11 -22.98
CA TYR A 135 10.10 0.28 -23.40
C TYR A 135 10.76 0.58 -24.76
N GLY A 136 11.94 0.01 -25.01
CA GLY A 136 12.62 0.16 -26.31
C GLY A 136 11.90 -0.50 -27.49
N LYS A 137 10.90 -1.36 -27.25
CA LYS A 137 10.05 -1.93 -28.31
C LYS A 137 8.78 -1.12 -28.58
N GLN A 138 8.46 -0.16 -27.71
CA GLN A 138 7.24 0.67 -27.80
C GLN A 138 7.49 2.05 -28.44
N LEU A 139 8.76 2.36 -28.74
CA LEU A 139 9.19 3.45 -29.61
C LEU A 139 9.38 2.93 -31.04
#